data_AF-A0A972X3M9-F1
#
_entry.id   AF-A0A972X3M9-F1
#
_cell.length_a   1.000
_cell.length_b   1.000
_cell.length_c   1.000
_cell.angle_alpha   90.00
_cell.angle_beta   90.00
_cell.angle_gamma   90.00
#
_symmetry.space_group_name_H-M   'P 1'
#
loop_
_entity.id
_entity.type
_entity.pdbx_description
1 polymer ?
#
loop_
_entity_poly.entity_id
_entity_poly.type
_entity_poly.pdbx_seq_one_letter_code
_entity_poly.pdbx_strand_id
1 'polypeptide(L)'
;MWWQWRSAGERSEPERIAAIWLRSGSALSAWRKGEIPEIVYPPAAFAVPMMCNPGVKERGDKRFNGEWTGAIDTLAFFRERNALGGFAPDPASGHECGDSRYLAIAFFDVMLAARLPAAAATATLSAVDMRAAWGCVVDGDCIPGAAVPLATLGGSAAAAAWPPNEAFAALWSQYVRDGFVVNASPPPAPARATATRAADGSVIIAWSATTDPQTGLAGFIIKRQTREGIPAGTTEAVRLPDSPKPRFGRPLFQGVSHGDTPIGPLAGTRWVDVGPAAAAATGYTIATVNAAGVASPPLAIPVP
;
A
#
# COMPACT_ATOMS: atom_id res chain seq x y z
N MET A 1 -14.73 -12.74 6.31
CA MET A 1 -14.62 -14.21 6.15
C MET A 1 -13.38 -14.63 5.34
N TRP A 2 -13.07 -14.05 4.17
CA TRP A 2 -11.90 -14.44 3.36
C TRP A 2 -10.52 -14.32 4.05
N TRP A 3 -10.34 -13.38 4.98
CA TRP A 3 -9.06 -13.19 5.69
C TRP A 3 -8.76 -14.28 6.75
N GLN A 4 -9.78 -14.88 7.35
CA GLN A 4 -9.63 -15.98 8.32
C GLN A 4 -9.11 -17.27 7.65
N TRP A 5 -9.30 -17.42 6.34
CA TRP A 5 -8.85 -18.62 5.61
C TRP A 5 -7.36 -18.62 5.28
N ARG A 6 -6.68 -17.45 5.24
CA ARG A 6 -5.24 -17.40 4.92
C ARG A 6 -4.36 -17.92 6.06
N SER A 7 -4.67 -17.56 7.31
CA SER A 7 -4.00 -18.16 8.48
C SER A 7 -4.42 -19.62 8.71
N ALA A 8 -5.65 -20.01 8.33
CA ALA A 8 -6.03 -21.42 8.29
C ALA A 8 -5.25 -22.22 7.22
N GLY A 9 -4.79 -21.59 6.13
CA GLY A 9 -3.95 -22.22 5.11
C GLY A 9 -2.55 -22.63 5.59
N GLU A 10 -2.00 -21.93 6.60
CA GLU A 10 -0.74 -22.33 7.26
C GLU A 10 -0.83 -23.68 7.96
N ARG A 11 -2.05 -24.16 8.23
CA ARG A 11 -2.28 -25.49 8.78
C ARG A 11 -1.96 -26.59 7.79
N SER A 12 -2.27 -26.40 6.51
CA SER A 12 -2.26 -27.48 5.51
C SER A 12 -0.98 -27.51 4.69
N GLU A 13 -0.47 -26.36 4.28
CA GLU A 13 0.68 -26.27 3.36
C GLU A 13 1.60 -25.07 3.67
N PRO A 14 2.12 -24.93 4.91
CA PRO A 14 2.95 -23.79 5.32
C PRO A 14 4.21 -23.61 4.45
N GLU A 15 4.74 -24.70 3.90
CA GLU A 15 5.89 -24.71 2.98
C GLU A 15 5.59 -24.06 1.62
N ARG A 16 4.32 -23.81 1.27
CA ARG A 16 3.91 -23.13 0.04
C ARG A 16 3.59 -21.65 0.24
N ILE A 17 3.61 -21.16 1.48
CA ILE A 17 3.21 -19.79 1.82
C ILE A 17 4.46 -18.95 1.99
N ALA A 18 4.70 -17.99 1.10
CA ALA A 18 5.86 -17.09 1.18
C ALA A 18 5.73 -16.06 2.30
N ALA A 19 4.54 -15.51 2.54
CA ALA A 19 4.25 -14.59 3.63
C ALA A 19 2.74 -14.35 3.77
N ILE A 20 2.32 -13.83 4.92
CA ILE A 20 0.93 -13.44 5.20
C ILE A 20 0.85 -11.99 5.68
N TRP A 21 -0.11 -11.26 5.12
CA TRP A 21 -0.54 -9.96 5.64
C TRP A 21 -1.97 -10.07 6.16
N LEU A 22 -2.16 -9.78 7.45
CA LEU A 22 -3.44 -9.85 8.14
C LEU A 22 -3.97 -8.42 8.37
N ARG A 23 -4.78 -7.91 7.43
CA ARG A 23 -5.52 -6.66 7.62
C ARG A 23 -6.75 -6.94 8.47
N SER A 24 -6.76 -6.43 9.71
CA SER A 24 -7.89 -6.49 10.64
C SER A 24 -8.62 -7.84 10.68
N GLY A 25 -7.88 -8.90 11.06
CA GLY A 25 -8.41 -10.26 11.10
C GLY A 25 -7.36 -11.30 11.47
N SER A 26 -7.70 -12.21 12.40
CA SER A 26 -6.89 -13.40 12.70
C SER A 26 -7.77 -14.62 12.94
N ALA A 27 -7.39 -15.78 12.37
CA ALA A 27 -8.07 -17.04 12.62
C ALA A 27 -7.86 -17.53 14.07
N LEU A 28 -6.73 -17.17 14.70
CA LEU A 28 -6.48 -17.50 16.10
C LEU A 28 -7.58 -16.96 17.01
N SER A 29 -8.03 -15.73 16.75
CA SER A 29 -9.07 -15.07 17.53
C SER A 29 -10.45 -15.70 17.33
N ALA A 30 -10.79 -16.08 16.10
CA ALA A 30 -12.03 -16.80 15.80
C ALA A 30 -12.06 -18.17 16.51
N TRP A 31 -10.93 -18.90 16.52
CA TRP A 31 -10.83 -20.16 17.25
C TRP A 31 -11.00 -19.96 18.76
N ARG A 32 -10.28 -19.01 19.38
CA ARG A 32 -10.37 -18.77 20.83
C ARG A 32 -11.80 -18.40 21.29
N LYS A 33 -12.61 -17.82 20.40
CA LYS A 33 -14.03 -17.54 20.61
C LYS A 33 -14.96 -18.73 20.37
N GLY A 34 -14.43 -19.84 19.86
CA GLY A 34 -15.21 -21.03 19.47
C GLY A 34 -16.00 -20.88 18.17
N GLU A 35 -15.71 -19.85 17.35
CA GLU A 35 -16.40 -19.61 16.08
C GLU A 35 -15.95 -20.61 14.99
N ILE A 36 -14.75 -21.15 15.13
CA ILE A 36 -14.16 -22.18 14.25
C ILE A 36 -13.50 -23.29 15.09
N PRO A 37 -13.30 -24.50 14.52
CA PRO A 37 -12.58 -25.58 15.19
C PRO A 37 -11.15 -25.18 15.57
N GLU A 38 -10.57 -25.92 16.53
CA GLU A 38 -9.19 -25.71 16.95
C GLU A 38 -8.20 -25.77 15.79
N ILE A 39 -7.34 -24.74 15.75
CA ILE A 39 -6.25 -24.65 14.79
C ILE A 39 -5.01 -25.27 15.42
N VAL A 40 -4.66 -26.46 14.93
CA VAL A 40 -3.39 -27.10 15.28
C VAL A 40 -2.34 -26.63 14.27
N TYR A 41 -1.38 -25.81 14.72
CA TYR A 41 -0.30 -25.31 13.87
C TYR A 41 0.85 -26.33 13.82
N PRO A 42 1.24 -26.85 12.63
CA PRO A 42 2.45 -27.64 12.50
C PRO A 42 3.70 -26.76 12.77
N PRO A 43 4.84 -27.33 13.18
CA PRO A 43 6.06 -26.55 13.42
C PRO A 43 6.48 -25.64 12.24
N ALA A 44 6.24 -26.08 11.00
CA ALA A 44 6.54 -25.31 9.80
C ALA A 44 5.72 -24.02 9.66
N ALA A 45 4.55 -23.92 10.28
CA ALA A 45 3.75 -22.69 10.26
C ALA A 45 4.47 -21.52 10.95
N PHE A 46 5.27 -21.79 11.99
CA PHE A 46 6.04 -20.74 12.69
C PHE A 46 7.22 -20.19 11.87
N ALA A 47 7.57 -20.85 10.76
CA ALA A 47 8.53 -20.34 9.79
C ALA A 47 7.88 -19.45 8.71
N VAL A 48 6.55 -19.30 8.70
CA VAL A 48 5.85 -18.41 7.77
C VAL A 48 5.91 -16.97 8.30
N PRO A 49 6.48 -16.02 7.54
CA PRO A 49 6.42 -14.60 7.87
C PRO A 49 4.99 -14.08 7.88
N MET A 50 4.60 -13.43 8.96
CA MET A 50 3.27 -12.87 9.11
C MET A 50 3.35 -11.43 9.62
N MET A 51 2.49 -10.55 9.10
CA MET A 51 2.33 -9.18 9.61
C MET A 51 0.87 -8.92 9.94
N CYS A 52 0.59 -8.66 11.22
CA CYS A 52 -0.71 -8.17 11.67
C CYS A 52 -0.80 -6.65 11.49
N ASN A 53 -1.85 -6.17 10.83
CA ASN A 53 -2.04 -4.75 10.51
C ASN A 53 -3.47 -4.32 10.83
N PRO A 54 -3.81 -4.13 12.12
CA PRO A 54 -5.08 -3.53 12.50
C PRO A 54 -5.06 -2.01 12.30
N GLY A 55 -6.24 -1.38 12.35
CA GLY A 55 -6.34 0.07 12.50
C GLY A 55 -6.29 0.46 13.99
N VAL A 56 -5.57 1.52 14.35
CA VAL A 56 -5.52 2.00 15.74
C VAL A 56 -6.92 2.39 16.24
N LYS A 57 -7.80 2.86 15.36
CA LYS A 57 -9.19 3.21 15.73
C LYS A 57 -10.06 1.99 16.02
N GLU A 58 -9.58 0.77 15.78
CA GLU A 58 -10.26 -0.46 16.21
C GLU A 58 -10.10 -0.68 17.72
N ARG A 59 -9.03 -0.16 18.34
CA ARG A 59 -8.77 -0.29 19.77
C ARG A 59 -9.86 0.39 20.60
N GLY A 60 -10.56 -0.40 21.41
CA GLY A 60 -11.70 0.05 22.21
C GLY A 60 -12.98 0.33 21.40
N ASP A 61 -12.99 0.06 20.09
CA ASP A 61 -14.19 0.23 19.27
C ASP A 61 -15.24 -0.83 19.63
N LYS A 62 -16.51 -0.41 19.71
CA LYS A 62 -17.62 -1.29 20.13
C LYS A 62 -17.81 -2.51 19.23
N ARG A 63 -17.44 -2.39 17.94
CA ARG A 63 -17.62 -3.44 16.94
C ARG A 63 -16.30 -4.12 16.59
N PHE A 64 -15.22 -3.37 16.48
CA PHE A 64 -13.96 -3.83 15.89
C PHE A 64 -12.83 -4.06 16.90
N ASN A 65 -13.04 -3.86 18.20
CA ASN A 65 -12.00 -4.12 19.22
C ASN A 65 -11.46 -5.56 19.18
N GLY A 66 -12.28 -6.53 18.77
CA GLY A 66 -11.82 -7.92 18.61
C GLY A 66 -10.72 -8.11 17.56
N GLU A 67 -10.63 -7.22 16.56
CA GLU A 67 -9.57 -7.27 15.54
C GLU A 67 -8.24 -6.75 16.09
N TRP A 68 -8.31 -5.69 16.90
CA TRP A 68 -7.15 -5.15 17.61
C TRP A 68 -6.59 -6.15 18.61
N THR A 69 -7.41 -6.63 19.55
CA THR A 69 -6.96 -7.59 20.58
C THR A 69 -6.56 -8.91 19.95
N GLY A 70 -7.24 -9.32 18.88
CA GLY A 70 -6.90 -10.51 18.12
C GLY A 70 -5.51 -10.45 17.46
N ALA A 71 -5.12 -9.28 16.94
CA ALA A 71 -3.80 -9.06 16.38
C ALA A 71 -2.70 -9.11 17.44
N ILE A 72 -2.92 -8.52 18.63
CA ILE A 72 -2.00 -8.60 19.78
C ILE A 72 -1.83 -10.05 20.24
N ASP A 73 -2.93 -10.78 20.42
CA ASP A 73 -2.94 -12.20 20.79
C ASP A 73 -2.17 -13.06 19.77
N THR A 74 -2.33 -12.75 18.49
CA THR A 74 -1.65 -13.44 17.40
C THR A 74 -0.15 -13.18 17.43
N LEU A 75 0.26 -11.92 17.62
CA LEU A 75 1.66 -11.56 17.80
C LEU A 75 2.27 -12.36 18.97
N ALA A 76 1.65 -12.30 20.14
CA ALA A 76 2.15 -13.00 21.34
C ALA A 76 2.29 -14.51 21.10
N PHE A 77 1.24 -15.15 20.57
CA PHE A 77 1.23 -16.59 20.30
C PHE A 77 2.37 -17.03 19.38
N PHE A 78 2.63 -16.28 18.31
CA PHE A 78 3.70 -16.58 17.36
C PHE A 78 5.09 -16.25 17.93
N ARG A 79 5.25 -15.10 18.60
CA ARG A 79 6.56 -14.67 19.11
C ARG A 79 7.06 -15.49 20.29
N GLU A 80 6.18 -15.98 21.17
CA GLU A 80 6.51 -16.97 22.21
C GLU A 80 7.13 -18.26 21.63
N ARG A 81 6.84 -18.57 20.36
CA ARG A 81 7.32 -19.75 19.65
C ARG A 81 8.50 -19.43 18.72
N ASN A 82 9.14 -18.28 18.93
CA ASN A 82 10.25 -17.76 18.13
C ASN A 82 9.90 -17.61 16.63
N ALA A 83 8.62 -17.35 16.32
CA ALA A 83 8.14 -17.22 14.95
C ALA A 83 8.32 -15.81 14.37
N LEU A 84 8.11 -15.72 13.06
CA LEU A 84 8.24 -14.52 12.24
C LEU A 84 6.98 -13.62 12.29
N GLY A 85 6.58 -13.21 13.50
CA GLY A 85 5.36 -12.44 13.76
C GLY A 85 5.57 -10.93 13.85
N GLY A 86 5.02 -10.18 12.91
CA GLY A 86 5.03 -8.72 12.86
C GLY A 86 3.73 -8.09 13.35
N PHE A 87 3.82 -6.85 13.81
CA PHE A 87 2.67 -6.02 14.19
C PHE A 87 2.89 -4.60 13.68
N ALA A 88 1.99 -4.10 12.84
CA ALA A 88 2.09 -2.83 12.14
C ALA A 88 0.74 -2.11 12.16
N PRO A 89 0.30 -1.55 13.28
CA PRO A 89 -0.99 -0.86 13.37
C PRO A 89 -0.97 0.41 12.52
N ASP A 90 -2.09 0.70 11.86
CA ASP A 90 -2.29 1.89 11.06
C ASP A 90 -2.87 3.01 11.94
N PRO A 91 -2.12 4.09 12.24
CA PRO A 91 -2.60 5.17 13.10
C PRO A 91 -3.75 5.97 12.48
N ALA A 92 -3.91 5.95 11.16
CA ALA A 92 -4.89 6.74 10.45
C ALA A 92 -6.23 6.02 10.24
N SER A 93 -6.30 4.71 10.47
CA SER A 93 -7.47 3.90 10.09
C SER A 93 -8.22 3.25 11.26
N GLY A 94 -9.48 2.90 11.00
CA GLY A 94 -10.21 1.81 11.65
C GLY A 94 -10.15 0.54 10.80
N HIS A 95 -11.30 -0.11 10.63
CA HIS A 95 -11.44 -1.40 9.96
C HIS A 95 -11.37 -1.36 8.43
N GLU A 96 -11.36 -0.16 7.82
CA GLU A 96 -11.02 0.01 6.40
C GLU A 96 -9.59 -0.45 6.11
N CYS A 97 -9.14 -0.49 4.86
CA CYS A 97 -7.75 -0.84 4.50
C CYS A 97 -6.76 0.34 4.57
N GLY A 98 -7.26 1.59 4.51
CA GLY A 98 -6.41 2.79 4.55
C GLY A 98 -5.27 2.74 3.52
N ASP A 99 -4.07 3.06 3.98
CA ASP A 99 -2.83 3.07 3.20
C ASP A 99 -1.99 1.79 3.38
N SER A 100 -2.55 0.74 3.98
CA SER A 100 -1.80 -0.48 4.32
C SER A 100 -1.09 -1.16 3.15
N ARG A 101 -1.66 -1.09 1.93
CA ARG A 101 -1.04 -1.71 0.75
C ARG A 101 0.40 -1.26 0.53
N TYR A 102 0.73 -0.01 0.88
CA TYR A 102 2.05 0.54 0.59
C TYR A 102 3.14 -0.08 1.48
N LEU A 103 2.80 -0.43 2.73
CA LEU A 103 3.69 -1.22 3.57
C LEU A 103 3.59 -2.72 3.24
N ALA A 104 2.39 -3.22 2.91
CA ALA A 104 2.17 -4.63 2.59
C ALA A 104 2.95 -5.09 1.34
N ILE A 105 2.94 -4.28 0.27
CA ILE A 105 3.71 -4.58 -0.95
C ILE A 105 5.21 -4.64 -0.62
N ALA A 106 5.74 -3.67 0.13
CA ALA A 106 7.14 -3.70 0.56
C ALA A 106 7.47 -4.93 1.42
N PHE A 107 6.54 -5.38 2.27
CA PHE A 107 6.71 -6.59 3.06
C PHE A 107 6.79 -7.82 2.15
N PHE A 108 5.87 -7.94 1.18
CA PHE A 108 5.90 -9.04 0.23
C PHE A 108 7.15 -9.01 -0.66
N ASP A 109 7.61 -7.85 -1.11
CA ASP A 109 8.85 -7.73 -1.88
C ASP A 109 10.05 -8.27 -1.10
N VAL A 110 10.18 -7.91 0.18
CA VAL A 110 11.25 -8.42 1.05
C VAL A 110 11.11 -9.93 1.28
N MET A 111 9.89 -10.42 1.51
CA MET A 111 9.67 -11.84 1.77
C MET A 111 9.89 -12.70 0.53
N LEU A 112 9.46 -12.24 -0.64
CA LEU A 112 9.70 -12.92 -1.91
C LEU A 112 11.20 -12.96 -2.22
N ALA A 113 11.92 -11.84 -2.03
CA ALA A 113 13.37 -11.80 -2.23
C ALA A 113 14.13 -12.72 -1.26
N ALA A 114 13.67 -12.82 -0.01
CA ALA A 114 14.32 -13.67 1.00
C ALA A 114 13.98 -15.16 0.84
N ARG A 115 12.77 -15.48 0.36
CA ARG A 115 12.23 -16.85 0.43
C ARG A 115 12.13 -17.57 -0.89
N LEU A 116 12.07 -16.86 -2.03
CA LEU A 116 12.05 -17.52 -3.32
C LEU A 116 13.44 -18.08 -3.66
N PRO A 117 13.53 -19.37 -4.01
CA PRO A 117 14.79 -19.98 -4.44
C PRO A 117 15.19 -19.46 -5.83
N ALA A 118 16.50 -19.37 -6.09
CA ALA A 118 17.04 -18.84 -7.34
C ALA A 118 16.71 -19.70 -8.59
N ALA A 119 16.41 -20.99 -8.42
CA ALA A 119 16.05 -21.90 -9.51
C ALA A 119 14.58 -22.33 -9.39
N ALA A 120 13.83 -22.22 -10.51
CA ALA A 120 12.36 -22.33 -10.55
C ALA A 120 11.78 -23.76 -10.57
N ALA A 121 12.49 -24.79 -10.09
CA ALA A 121 11.98 -26.16 -10.14
C ALA A 121 12.03 -26.86 -8.78
N THR A 122 10.87 -27.30 -8.29
CA THR A 122 10.66 -28.14 -7.07
C THR A 122 11.13 -27.55 -5.73
N ALA A 123 11.65 -26.34 -5.71
CA ALA A 123 12.42 -25.84 -4.58
C ALA A 123 11.54 -25.39 -3.41
N THR A 124 11.84 -25.94 -2.23
CA THR A 124 11.33 -25.52 -0.94
C THR A 124 11.65 -24.05 -0.70
N LEU A 125 10.72 -23.29 -0.11
CA LEU A 125 10.94 -21.91 0.26
C LEU A 125 12.13 -21.79 1.22
N SER A 126 13.01 -20.82 0.97
CA SER A 126 14.15 -20.54 1.85
C SER A 126 13.69 -20.07 3.23
N ALA A 127 14.48 -20.40 4.24
CA ALA A 127 14.32 -19.84 5.58
C ALA A 127 14.68 -18.35 5.59
N VAL A 128 14.00 -17.56 6.42
CA VAL A 128 14.33 -16.14 6.60
C VAL A 128 15.51 -16.01 7.58
N ASP A 129 16.52 -15.22 7.21
CA ASP A 129 17.66 -14.95 8.10
C ASP A 129 17.30 -13.97 9.21
N MET A 130 17.10 -14.50 10.41
CA MET A 130 16.75 -13.72 11.60
C MET A 130 17.87 -12.81 12.11
N ARG A 131 19.11 -12.96 11.64
CA ARG A 131 20.21 -12.05 12.00
C ARG A 131 20.02 -10.64 11.44
N ALA A 132 19.29 -10.51 10.33
CA ALA A 132 18.95 -9.22 9.75
C ALA A 132 17.77 -8.54 10.46
N ALA A 133 17.05 -9.25 11.34
CA ALA A 133 15.79 -8.80 11.90
C ALA A 133 15.93 -7.56 12.79
N TRP A 134 14.89 -6.74 12.76
CA TRP A 134 14.69 -5.63 13.67
C TRP A 134 13.52 -5.96 14.61
N GLY A 135 13.35 -5.15 15.64
CA GLY A 135 12.35 -5.32 16.66
C GLY A 135 11.89 -3.98 17.22
N CYS A 136 10.61 -3.88 17.54
CA CYS A 136 10.06 -2.79 18.34
C CYS A 136 9.26 -3.40 19.48
N VAL A 137 9.65 -3.11 20.73
CA VAL A 137 8.91 -3.59 21.90
C VAL A 137 7.52 -2.96 21.88
N VAL A 138 6.50 -3.80 21.91
CA VAL A 138 5.12 -3.38 22.07
C VAL A 138 4.89 -3.19 23.57
N ASP A 139 4.67 -1.96 24.01
CA ASP A 139 4.42 -1.63 25.41
C ASP A 139 2.92 -1.64 25.68
N GLY A 140 2.42 -2.74 26.23
CA GLY A 140 0.99 -3.06 26.27
C GLY A 140 0.42 -3.11 24.85
N ASP A 141 -0.32 -2.05 24.49
CA ASP A 141 -0.97 -1.87 23.18
C ASP A 141 -0.35 -0.69 22.38
N CYS A 142 0.80 -0.18 22.81
CA CYS A 142 1.45 0.97 22.18
C CYS A 142 2.66 0.53 21.34
N ILE A 143 2.80 1.12 20.16
CA ILE A 143 4.03 1.03 19.37
C ILE A 143 4.68 2.42 19.34
N PRO A 144 5.91 2.57 19.89
CA PRO A 144 6.61 3.85 19.92
C PRO A 144 7.11 4.30 18.53
N GLY A 145 7.04 3.44 17.52
CA GLY A 145 7.34 3.77 16.12
C GLY A 145 8.82 3.89 15.79
N ALA A 146 9.68 3.26 16.60
CA ALA A 146 11.10 3.15 16.33
C ALA A 146 11.55 1.70 16.55
N ALA A 147 11.83 0.99 15.46
CA ALA A 147 12.46 -0.31 15.52
C ALA A 147 13.97 -0.18 15.74
N VAL A 148 14.56 -1.17 16.41
CA VAL A 148 16.02 -1.33 16.61
C VAL A 148 16.44 -2.73 16.17
N PRO A 149 17.73 -3.02 15.96
CA PRO A 149 18.15 -4.39 15.64
C PRO A 149 17.67 -5.40 16.69
N LEU A 150 17.04 -6.50 16.27
CA LEU A 150 16.35 -7.41 17.17
C LEU A 150 17.28 -7.98 18.26
N ALA A 151 18.55 -8.21 17.89
CA ALA A 151 19.59 -8.72 18.79
C ALA A 151 19.86 -7.82 20.01
N THR A 152 19.52 -6.52 19.97
CA THR A 152 19.74 -5.61 21.09
C THR A 152 18.62 -5.64 22.13
N LEU A 153 17.51 -6.32 21.86
CA LEU A 153 16.34 -6.35 22.75
C LEU A 153 16.44 -7.41 23.87
N GLY A 154 17.42 -8.32 23.82
CA GLY A 154 17.57 -9.38 24.81
C GLY A 154 16.26 -10.18 24.99
N GLY A 155 15.84 -10.40 26.24
CA GLY A 155 14.61 -11.13 26.56
C GLY A 155 13.33 -10.49 26.00
N SER A 156 13.32 -9.18 25.74
CA SER A 156 12.16 -8.47 25.18
C SER A 156 11.91 -8.79 23.70
N ALA A 157 12.87 -9.44 23.01
CA ALA A 157 12.71 -9.84 21.63
C ALA A 157 11.48 -10.76 21.41
N ALA A 158 11.16 -11.61 22.39
CA ALA A 158 10.05 -12.57 22.31
C ALA A 158 8.64 -11.92 22.38
N ALA A 159 8.55 -10.62 22.64
CA ALA A 159 7.30 -9.86 22.60
C ALA A 159 7.34 -8.68 21.61
N ALA A 160 8.46 -8.50 20.89
CA ALA A 160 8.63 -7.39 19.97
C ALA A 160 7.91 -7.64 18.64
N ALA A 161 7.34 -6.57 18.08
CA ALA A 161 6.94 -6.53 16.68
C ALA A 161 8.18 -6.75 15.80
N TRP A 162 8.05 -7.56 14.75
CA TRP A 162 9.16 -7.98 13.88
C TRP A 162 9.12 -7.36 12.48
N PRO A 163 9.98 -6.36 12.22
CA PRO A 163 10.41 -6.00 10.87
C PRO A 163 11.58 -6.91 10.40
N PRO A 164 11.56 -7.45 9.17
CA PRO A 164 12.55 -8.43 8.69
C PRO A 164 13.97 -7.91 8.48
N ASN A 165 14.15 -6.63 8.17
CA ASN A 165 15.46 -6.01 7.94
C ASN A 165 15.42 -4.49 8.17
N GLU A 166 16.58 -3.84 8.12
CA GLU A 166 16.75 -2.39 8.34
C GLU A 166 15.92 -1.54 7.37
N ALA A 167 15.97 -1.86 6.07
CA ALA A 167 15.25 -1.10 5.06
C ALA A 167 13.74 -1.13 5.30
N PHE A 168 13.18 -2.31 5.57
CA PHE A 168 11.77 -2.44 5.90
C PHE A 168 11.45 -1.83 7.28
N ALA A 169 12.34 -1.94 8.26
CA ALA A 169 12.17 -1.35 9.58
C ALA A 169 12.01 0.18 9.51
N ALA A 170 12.70 0.85 8.58
CA ALA A 170 12.51 2.28 8.32
C ALA A 170 11.11 2.59 7.76
N LEU A 171 10.65 1.83 6.77
CA LEU A 171 9.30 1.98 6.19
C LEU A 171 8.21 1.67 7.21
N TRP A 172 8.38 0.59 7.98
CA TRP A 172 7.49 0.20 9.06
C TRP A 172 7.41 1.29 10.13
N SER A 173 8.54 1.85 10.55
CA SER A 173 8.60 2.92 11.57
C SER A 173 7.89 4.19 11.10
N GLN A 174 8.02 4.53 9.81
CA GLN A 174 7.25 5.63 9.21
C GLN A 174 5.75 5.30 9.19
N TYR A 175 5.38 4.11 8.71
CA TYR A 175 3.98 3.72 8.58
C TYR A 175 3.23 3.68 9.90
N VAL A 176 3.78 3.07 10.95
CA VAL A 176 3.08 2.96 12.24
C VAL A 176 2.97 4.30 12.97
N ARG A 177 3.83 5.28 12.62
CA ARG A 177 3.78 6.65 13.14
C ARG A 177 2.79 7.52 12.37
N ASP A 178 2.87 7.47 11.04
CA ASP A 178 2.23 8.46 10.16
C ASP A 178 1.03 7.90 9.38
N GLY A 179 0.88 6.58 9.29
CA GLY A 179 -0.16 5.90 8.50
C GLY A 179 0.14 5.80 7.01
N PHE A 180 1.32 6.26 6.57
CA PHE A 180 1.74 6.18 5.19
C PHE A 180 3.23 5.86 5.07
N VAL A 181 3.60 5.30 3.91
CA VAL A 181 5.00 5.14 3.50
C VAL A 181 5.26 6.10 2.34
N VAL A 182 6.36 6.86 2.43
CA VAL A 182 6.82 7.73 1.34
C VAL A 182 7.49 6.87 0.27
N ASN A 183 7.02 7.01 -0.97
CA ASN A 183 7.69 6.48 -2.14
C ASN A 183 7.78 7.59 -3.19
N ALA A 184 9.00 8.07 -3.43
CA ALA A 184 9.28 9.15 -4.37
C ALA A 184 9.62 8.65 -5.79
N SER A 185 9.43 7.36 -6.07
CA SER A 185 9.63 6.84 -7.41
C SER A 185 8.60 7.45 -8.38
N PRO A 186 8.99 7.87 -9.59
CA PRO A 186 8.04 8.40 -10.56
C PRO A 186 6.98 7.35 -10.95
N PRO A 187 5.70 7.74 -11.06
CA PRO A 187 4.66 6.85 -11.58
C PRO A 187 4.86 6.56 -13.08
N PRO A 188 4.25 5.48 -13.62
CA PRO A 188 4.25 5.21 -15.06
C PRO A 188 3.58 6.34 -15.86
N ALA A 189 4.26 6.83 -16.90
CA ALA A 189 3.72 7.91 -17.73
C ALA A 189 2.41 7.50 -18.45
N PRO A 190 1.54 8.47 -18.78
CA PRO A 190 0.38 8.24 -19.63
C PRO A 190 0.79 7.67 -20.99
N ALA A 191 -0.14 6.95 -21.65
CA ALA A 191 0.07 6.37 -22.97
C ALA A 191 -1.13 6.64 -23.88
N ARG A 192 -0.92 6.48 -25.20
CA ARG A 192 -1.98 6.59 -26.22
C ARG A 192 -2.78 7.91 -26.11
N ALA A 193 -2.09 8.99 -25.77
CA ALA A 193 -2.74 10.27 -25.59
C ALA A 193 -3.03 10.92 -26.95
N THR A 194 -4.23 11.47 -27.10
CA THR A 194 -4.70 12.12 -28.34
C THR A 194 -5.38 13.44 -27.99
N ALA A 195 -5.20 14.44 -28.84
CA ALA A 195 -5.96 15.68 -28.79
C ALA A 195 -6.82 15.82 -30.06
N THR A 196 -8.05 16.31 -29.91
CA THR A 196 -8.96 16.56 -31.04
C THR A 196 -9.65 17.89 -30.85
N ARG A 197 -9.55 18.77 -31.85
CA ARG A 197 -10.24 20.06 -31.85
C ARG A 197 -11.70 19.86 -32.27
N ALA A 198 -12.61 20.35 -31.44
CA ALA A 198 -14.04 20.37 -31.76
C ALA A 198 -14.41 21.64 -32.54
N ALA A 199 -15.60 21.62 -33.15
CA ALA A 199 -16.09 22.73 -33.98
C ALA A 199 -16.28 24.05 -33.20
N ASP A 200 -16.50 23.97 -31.89
CA ASP A 200 -16.64 25.12 -30.98
C ASP A 200 -15.28 25.69 -30.52
N GLY A 201 -14.17 25.14 -31.02
CA GLY A 201 -12.81 25.54 -30.65
C GLY A 201 -12.27 24.89 -29.37
N SER A 202 -13.07 24.10 -28.66
CA SER A 202 -12.58 23.30 -27.52
C SER A 202 -11.61 22.22 -27.99
N VAL A 203 -10.72 21.79 -27.10
CA VAL A 203 -9.81 20.68 -27.36
C VAL A 203 -10.07 19.55 -26.39
N ILE A 204 -10.37 18.40 -26.97
CA ILE A 204 -10.64 17.17 -26.26
C ILE A 204 -9.34 16.38 -26.15
N ILE A 205 -8.91 16.09 -24.93
CA ILE A 205 -7.75 15.27 -24.65
C ILE A 205 -8.20 13.95 -24.01
N ALA A 206 -7.73 12.84 -24.55
CA ALA A 206 -7.99 11.50 -24.02
C ALA A 206 -6.69 10.72 -23.95
N TRP A 207 -6.53 9.87 -22.94
CA TRP A 207 -5.33 9.06 -22.74
C TRP A 207 -5.66 7.72 -22.09
N SER A 208 -4.65 6.87 -21.98
CA SER A 208 -4.65 5.68 -21.12
C SER A 208 -3.62 5.85 -20.01
N ALA A 209 -3.89 5.27 -18.85
CA ALA A 209 -2.99 5.29 -17.71
C ALA A 209 -2.99 3.92 -17.04
N THR A 210 -1.81 3.44 -16.67
CA THR A 210 -1.65 2.22 -15.88
C THR A 210 -1.97 2.51 -14.41
N THR A 211 -2.45 1.51 -13.69
CA THR A 211 -2.55 1.61 -12.23
C THR A 211 -1.15 1.75 -11.62
N ASP A 212 -1.08 2.45 -10.51
CA ASP A 212 0.15 2.60 -9.73
C ASP A 212 -0.13 2.18 -8.27
N PRO A 213 -0.10 0.86 -7.99
CA PRO A 213 -0.39 0.34 -6.66
C PRO A 213 0.74 0.61 -5.65
N GLN A 214 1.95 0.93 -6.12
CA GLN A 214 3.14 1.11 -5.28
C GLN A 214 3.31 2.54 -4.78
N THR A 215 2.96 3.54 -5.58
CA THR A 215 3.11 4.96 -5.19
C THR A 215 1.77 5.70 -5.13
N GLY A 216 0.74 5.14 -5.75
CA GLY A 216 -0.63 5.63 -5.73
C GLY A 216 -0.84 6.73 -6.76
N LEU A 217 -1.57 6.42 -7.84
CA LEU A 217 -1.94 7.42 -8.85
C LEU A 217 -2.88 8.46 -8.24
N ALA A 218 -2.34 9.66 -7.96
CA ALA A 218 -3.12 10.78 -7.45
C ALA A 218 -3.83 11.54 -8.56
N GLY A 219 -3.26 11.54 -9.76
CA GLY A 219 -3.81 12.36 -10.82
C GLY A 219 -2.95 12.55 -12.05
N PHE A 220 -3.27 13.61 -12.79
CA PHE A 220 -2.56 14.03 -14.00
C PHE A 220 -2.27 15.52 -13.98
N ILE A 221 -1.15 15.91 -14.56
CA ILE A 221 -0.78 17.31 -14.82
C ILE A 221 -0.83 17.49 -16.34
N ILE A 222 -1.74 18.34 -16.82
CA ILE A 222 -1.84 18.69 -18.25
C ILE A 222 -1.38 20.12 -18.44
N LYS A 223 -0.47 20.36 -19.39
CA LYS A 223 0.12 21.65 -19.70
C LYS A 223 -0.11 22.01 -21.17
N ARG A 224 -0.63 23.22 -21.44
CA ARG A 224 -0.79 23.75 -22.81
C ARG A 224 0.55 24.12 -23.44
N GLN A 225 0.66 23.90 -24.76
CA GLN A 225 1.75 24.42 -25.59
C GLN A 225 1.21 25.45 -26.59
N THR A 226 1.77 26.65 -26.56
CA THR A 226 1.42 27.77 -27.43
C THR A 226 2.56 28.08 -28.41
N ARG A 227 2.23 28.74 -29.53
CA ARG A 227 3.20 29.13 -30.55
C ARG A 227 4.16 30.22 -30.01
N GLU A 228 5.39 30.26 -30.54
CA GLU A 228 6.37 31.32 -30.28
C GLU A 228 5.73 32.72 -30.41
N GLY A 229 6.04 33.60 -29.45
CA GLY A 229 5.48 34.97 -29.35
C GLY A 229 4.36 35.13 -28.32
N ILE A 230 3.82 34.04 -27.78
CA ILE A 230 2.92 34.04 -26.62
C ILE A 230 3.76 33.81 -25.35
N PRO A 231 3.65 34.62 -24.28
CA PRO A 231 4.55 34.54 -23.12
C PRO A 231 4.61 33.12 -22.52
N ALA A 232 5.83 32.58 -22.42
CA ALA A 232 6.13 31.40 -21.63
C ALA A 232 5.77 31.69 -20.16
N GLY A 233 4.84 30.91 -19.59
CA GLY A 233 4.22 31.19 -18.29
C GLY A 233 2.68 31.13 -18.30
N THR A 234 2.06 31.06 -19.49
CA THR A 234 0.61 30.76 -19.68
C THR A 234 0.30 29.26 -19.65
N THR A 235 1.24 28.46 -19.15
CA THR A 235 1.11 27.02 -18.97
C THR A 235 0.18 26.75 -17.81
N GLU A 236 -1.13 26.92 -18.01
CA GLU A 236 -2.12 26.44 -17.04
C GLU A 236 -1.91 24.94 -16.88
N ALA A 237 -1.41 24.56 -15.70
CA ALA A 237 -1.30 23.19 -15.28
C ALA A 237 -2.63 22.81 -14.64
N VAL A 238 -3.43 22.01 -15.34
CA VAL A 238 -4.64 21.43 -14.74
C VAL A 238 -4.22 20.16 -14.01
N ARG A 239 -4.58 20.06 -12.73
CA ARG A 239 -4.32 18.88 -11.90
C ARG A 239 -5.61 18.11 -11.72
N LEU A 240 -5.76 17.01 -12.43
CA LEU A 240 -6.93 16.15 -12.29
C LEU A 240 -6.68 15.09 -11.21
N PRO A 241 -7.56 14.91 -10.22
CA PRO A 241 -8.78 15.68 -9.99
C PRO A 241 -8.48 17.03 -9.33
N ASP A 242 -9.24 18.08 -9.69
CA ASP A 242 -9.04 19.44 -9.17
C ASP A 242 -9.38 19.56 -7.67
N SER A 243 -10.11 18.58 -7.12
CA SER A 243 -10.45 18.50 -5.69
C SER A 243 -10.58 17.05 -5.22
N PRO A 244 -9.48 16.38 -4.87
CA PRO A 244 -9.55 15.04 -4.29
C PRO A 244 -10.07 15.14 -2.84
N LYS A 245 -11.19 14.49 -2.54
CA LYS A 245 -11.63 14.27 -1.14
C LYS A 245 -11.41 12.80 -0.78
N PRO A 246 -10.28 12.44 -0.16
CA PRO A 246 -10.09 11.08 0.30
C PRO A 246 -11.07 10.79 1.44
N ARG A 247 -11.77 9.65 1.35
CA ARG A 247 -12.51 9.10 2.48
C ARG A 247 -11.61 8.24 3.36
N PHE A 248 -10.69 7.49 2.75
CA PHE A 248 -9.72 6.63 3.40
C PHE A 248 -8.36 6.78 2.71
N GLY A 249 -7.27 6.65 3.47
CA GLY A 249 -5.91 6.70 2.95
C GLY A 249 -5.56 8.02 2.24
N ARG A 250 -4.52 7.95 1.40
CA ARG A 250 -4.05 9.07 0.59
C ARG A 250 -5.01 9.40 -0.57
N PRO A 251 -5.04 10.65 -1.06
CA PRO A 251 -5.88 11.05 -2.19
C PRO A 251 -5.45 10.36 -3.48
N LEU A 252 -6.34 9.56 -4.08
CA LEU A 252 -6.13 8.85 -5.33
C LEU A 252 -7.12 9.31 -6.40
N PHE A 253 -6.70 9.23 -7.68
CA PHE A 253 -7.50 9.64 -8.84
C PHE A 253 -8.85 8.91 -8.92
N GLN A 254 -8.87 7.62 -8.55
CA GLN A 254 -10.09 6.78 -8.54
C GLN A 254 -10.75 6.70 -7.16
N GLY A 255 -10.24 7.43 -6.16
CA GLY A 255 -10.58 7.22 -4.76
C GLY A 255 -10.23 5.81 -4.27
N VAL A 256 -10.59 5.51 -3.03
CA VAL A 256 -10.40 4.18 -2.44
C VAL A 256 -11.53 3.85 -1.45
N SER A 257 -12.11 2.67 -1.62
CA SER A 257 -13.18 2.15 -0.79
C SER A 257 -12.67 1.64 0.56
N HIS A 258 -13.59 1.17 1.39
CA HIS A 258 -13.25 0.52 2.66
C HIS A 258 -12.30 -0.68 2.48
N GLY A 259 -12.43 -1.44 1.38
CA GLY A 259 -11.67 -2.67 1.11
C GLY A 259 -10.50 -2.50 0.15
N ASP A 260 -9.96 -1.29 0.02
CA ASP A 260 -8.90 -0.95 -0.94
C ASP A 260 -9.24 -1.18 -2.43
N THR A 261 -10.48 -0.86 -2.82
CA THR A 261 -10.89 -0.91 -4.23
C THR A 261 -11.16 0.50 -4.78
N PRO A 262 -10.97 0.75 -6.08
CA PRO A 262 -11.47 1.97 -6.72
C PRO A 262 -12.95 2.24 -6.40
N ILE A 263 -13.33 3.51 -6.32
CA ILE A 263 -14.73 3.92 -6.09
C ILE A 263 -15.39 4.22 -7.44
N GLY A 264 -16.56 3.61 -7.67
CA GLY A 264 -17.37 3.87 -8.86
C GLY A 264 -18.24 5.13 -8.74
N PRO A 265 -18.61 5.77 -9.87
CA PRO A 265 -18.13 5.49 -11.22
C PRO A 265 -16.65 5.88 -11.36
N LEU A 266 -15.87 5.08 -12.10
CA LEU A 266 -14.45 5.34 -12.28
C LEU A 266 -14.23 6.66 -13.02
N ALA A 267 -13.31 7.48 -12.51
CA ALA A 267 -12.88 8.70 -13.18
C ALA A 267 -12.29 8.34 -14.56
N GLY A 268 -12.78 9.00 -15.60
CA GLY A 268 -12.31 8.80 -16.97
C GLY A 268 -10.97 9.50 -17.21
N THR A 269 -10.15 8.93 -18.10
CA THR A 269 -8.90 9.55 -18.59
C THR A 269 -9.17 10.46 -19.78
N ARG A 270 -9.99 11.49 -19.52
CA ARG A 270 -10.44 12.46 -20.50
C ARG A 270 -10.54 13.84 -19.86
N TRP A 271 -10.12 14.86 -20.60
CA TRP A 271 -10.26 16.26 -20.21
C TRP A 271 -10.66 17.10 -21.43
N VAL A 272 -11.42 18.17 -21.19
CA VAL A 272 -11.87 19.09 -22.24
C VAL A 272 -11.36 20.47 -21.88
N ASP A 273 -10.47 21.00 -22.71
CA ASP A 273 -9.99 22.37 -22.63
C ASP A 273 -10.93 23.29 -23.39
N VAL A 274 -11.30 24.42 -22.79
CA VAL A 274 -12.30 25.33 -23.34
C VAL A 274 -11.78 26.78 -23.37
N GLY A 275 -12.40 27.60 -24.22
CA GLY A 275 -12.10 29.02 -24.31
C GLY A 275 -10.95 29.39 -25.26
N PRO A 276 -10.56 30.68 -25.31
CA PRO A 276 -9.62 31.19 -26.31
C PRO A 276 -8.23 30.54 -26.25
N ALA A 277 -7.78 30.19 -25.04
CA ALA A 277 -6.49 29.52 -24.85
C ALA A 277 -6.49 28.10 -25.46
N ALA A 278 -7.60 27.37 -25.36
CA ALA A 278 -7.77 26.06 -26.01
C ALA A 278 -7.80 26.20 -27.54
N ALA A 279 -8.51 27.22 -28.04
CA ALA A 279 -8.56 27.51 -29.48
C ALA A 279 -7.18 27.81 -30.08
N ALA A 280 -6.30 28.47 -29.30
CA ALA A 280 -4.94 28.81 -29.70
C ALA A 280 -3.89 27.72 -29.40
N ALA A 281 -4.26 26.63 -28.70
CA ALA A 281 -3.32 25.58 -28.33
C ALA A 281 -2.82 24.82 -29.57
N THR A 282 -1.50 24.64 -29.66
CA THR A 282 -0.82 23.88 -30.74
C THR A 282 -0.45 22.47 -30.30
N GLY A 283 -0.49 22.22 -29.00
CA GLY A 283 -0.08 20.97 -28.39
C GLY A 283 -0.37 20.98 -26.89
N TYR A 284 -0.19 19.83 -26.26
CA TYR A 284 -0.25 19.65 -24.82
C TYR A 284 0.90 18.76 -24.37
N THR A 285 1.24 18.81 -23.09
CA THR A 285 1.94 17.71 -22.44
C THR A 285 1.10 17.18 -21.29
N ILE A 286 1.17 15.88 -21.03
CA ILE A 286 0.51 15.21 -19.92
C ILE A 286 1.50 14.37 -19.12
N ALA A 287 1.42 14.42 -17.80
CA ALA A 287 2.17 13.55 -16.90
C ALA A 287 1.23 12.96 -15.83
N THR A 288 1.50 11.74 -15.38
CA THR A 288 0.89 11.20 -14.16
C THR A 288 1.57 11.83 -12.95
N VAL A 289 0.83 12.05 -11.87
CA VAL A 289 1.37 12.44 -10.57
C VAL A 289 0.93 11.43 -9.51
N ASN A 290 1.89 10.98 -8.70
CA ASN A 290 1.58 10.08 -7.60
C ASN A 290 1.15 10.84 -6.34
N ALA A 291 0.78 10.11 -5.30
CA ALA A 291 0.27 10.69 -4.07
C ALA A 291 1.36 11.35 -3.20
N ALA A 292 2.64 11.14 -3.50
CA ALA A 292 3.75 11.92 -2.94
C ALA A 292 4.01 13.23 -3.74
N GLY A 293 3.26 13.49 -4.82
CA GLY A 293 3.43 14.66 -5.67
C GLY A 293 4.51 14.52 -6.74
N VAL A 294 5.11 13.35 -6.91
CA VAL A 294 6.13 13.08 -7.93
C VAL A 294 5.46 12.84 -9.28
N ALA A 295 5.94 13.55 -10.30
CA ALA A 295 5.44 13.43 -11.66
C ALA A 295 6.27 12.44 -12.50
N SER A 296 5.62 11.77 -13.45
CA SER A 296 6.30 11.03 -14.52
C SER A 296 6.99 11.98 -15.51
N PRO A 297 7.86 11.46 -16.40
CA PRO A 297 8.19 12.18 -17.63
C PRO A 297 6.92 12.58 -18.40
N PRO A 298 6.87 13.79 -18.98
CA PRO A 298 5.70 14.26 -19.72
C PRO A 298 5.60 13.61 -21.11
N LEU A 299 4.39 13.26 -21.52
CA LEU A 299 4.05 12.82 -22.88
C LEU A 299 3.52 14.03 -23.67
N ALA A 300 4.16 14.33 -24.80
CA ALA A 300 3.69 15.38 -25.72
C ALA A 300 2.50 14.90 -26.57
N ILE A 301 1.54 15.78 -26.81
CA ILE A 301 0.31 15.54 -27.54
C ILE A 301 0.12 16.68 -28.54
N PRO A 302 0.40 16.50 -29.83
CA PRO A 302 0.12 17.52 -30.83
C PRO A 302 -1.40 17.71 -30.98
N VAL A 303 -1.83 18.96 -31.20
CA VAL A 303 -3.20 19.24 -31.64
C VAL A 303 -3.20 19.36 -33.17
N PRO A 304 -4.02 18.58 -33.89
CA PRO A 304 -4.18 18.72 -35.33
C PRO A 304 -4.70 20.11 -35.76
#